data_AF-A0A9Q0I4V3-F1
#
_entry.id   AF-A0A9Q0I4V3-F1
#
_cell.length_a   1.000
_cell.length_b   1.000
_cell.length_c   1.000
_cell.angle_alpha   90.00
_cell.angle_beta   90.00
_cell.angle_gamma   90.00
#
_symmetry.space_group_name_H-M   'P 1'
#
loop_
_entity.id
_entity.type
_entity.pdbx_description
1 polymer ?
#
loop_
_entity_poly.entity_id
_entity_poly.type
_entity_poly.pdbx_seq_one_letter_code
_entity_poly.pdbx_strand_id
1 'polypeptide(L)'
;MKLRLHFVVDPLGWLCVSLIFGIWLYNSVFVPKLVLLPHYNEGHISWALVVCYYLASALCILALLRASTADPGRLPSDPHIPFSERAEWELCNKCNLMRPKRSHHCTRCGHCVRRMDHHCPWINNCVGEDNHWLFLQLCFYTQVLSLFTLGMDFCQYYYFQPLTSLDQDAFTSQHELALLRVSTLMGLVMFGGMSSLFYTQMVGIISDTTTIEKMSTVLNETSVSKRSWQWALSEVFGTRWKLLWLIPLRSRQPLQASHTFDHQV
;
A
#
# COMPACT_ATOMS: atom_id res chain seq x y z
N MET A 1 20.21 -5.28 -8.44
CA MET A 1 19.57 -3.98 -8.15
C MET A 1 20.33 -3.29 -7.05
N LYS A 2 20.93 -2.11 -7.29
CA LYS A 2 21.45 -1.27 -6.19
C LYS A 2 20.23 -0.70 -5.45
N LEU A 3 20.06 -1.05 -4.18
CA LEU A 3 18.99 -0.48 -3.34
C LEU A 3 19.29 1.02 -3.15
N ARG A 4 18.71 1.88 -3.98
CA ARG A 4 18.77 3.33 -3.76
C ARG A 4 17.62 3.68 -2.84
N LEU A 5 17.92 3.77 -1.54
CA LEU A 5 16.95 4.25 -0.57
C LEU A 5 16.60 5.70 -0.90
N HIS A 6 15.33 5.97 -1.15
CA HIS A 6 14.81 7.31 -1.43
C HIS A 6 14.04 7.81 -0.21
N PHE A 7 14.45 8.96 0.33
CA PHE A 7 13.77 9.61 1.45
C PHE A 7 13.29 10.99 1.04
N VAL A 8 12.02 11.27 1.32
CA VAL A 8 11.42 12.59 1.10
C VAL A 8 11.37 13.35 2.43
N VAL A 9 11.80 14.61 2.41
CA VAL A 9 11.72 15.51 3.57
C VAL A 9 10.34 16.18 3.59
N ASP A 10 9.32 15.40 3.93
CA ASP A 10 7.93 15.86 4.10
C ASP A 10 7.52 15.61 5.57
N PRO A 11 7.48 16.65 6.43
CA PRO A 11 7.15 16.49 7.85
C PRO A 11 5.79 15.84 8.10
N LEU A 12 4.80 16.13 7.25
CA LEU A 12 3.49 15.50 7.32
C LEU A 12 3.58 14.01 6.94
N GLY A 13 4.38 13.68 5.93
CA GLY A 13 4.67 12.29 5.56
C GLY A 13 5.31 11.51 6.71
N TRP A 14 6.30 12.08 7.38
CA TRP A 14 6.92 11.46 8.56
C TRP A 14 5.95 11.25 9.71
N LEU A 15 5.07 12.22 9.98
CA LEU A 15 4.00 12.06 10.97
C LEU A 15 3.06 10.91 10.60
N CYS A 16 2.60 10.85 9.35
CA CYS A 16 1.71 9.79 8.85
C CYS A 16 2.35 8.40 8.93
N VAL A 17 3.60 8.24 8.49
CA VAL A 17 4.34 6.97 8.58
C VAL A 17 4.51 6.54 10.04
N SER A 18 4.84 7.48 10.93
CA SER A 18 5.01 7.20 12.36
C SER A 18 3.70 6.76 13.02
N LEU A 19 2.58 7.38 12.65
CA LEU A 19 1.25 6.99 13.14
C LEU A 19 0.88 5.58 12.70
N ILE A 20 1.07 5.22 11.42
CA ILE A 20 0.80 3.86 10.93
C ILE A 20 1.67 2.84 11.66
N PHE A 21 2.97 3.11 11.77
CA PHE A 21 3.90 2.23 12.47
C PHE A 21 3.50 2.05 13.93
N GLY A 22 3.10 3.13 14.61
CA GLY A 22 2.59 3.09 15.98
C GLY A 22 1.33 2.23 16.12
N ILE A 23 0.36 2.37 15.22
CA ILE A 23 -0.87 1.56 15.21
C ILE A 23 -0.54 0.08 15.00
N TRP A 24 0.35 -0.25 14.07
CA TRP A 24 0.75 -1.64 13.85
C TRP A 24 1.53 -2.22 15.01
N LEU A 25 2.47 -1.45 15.59
CA LEU A 25 3.23 -1.89 16.76
C LEU A 25 2.30 -2.12 17.95
N TYR A 26 1.35 -1.22 18.18
CA TYR A 26 0.31 -1.36 19.20
C TYR A 26 -0.44 -2.69 19.04
N ASN A 27 -1.03 -2.93 17.87
CA ASN A 27 -1.82 -4.15 17.63
C ASN A 27 -0.94 -5.42 17.67
N SER A 28 0.30 -5.36 17.17
CA SER A 28 1.25 -6.48 17.18
C SER A 28 1.74 -6.87 18.57
N VAL A 29 1.56 -6.00 19.56
CA VAL A 29 1.90 -6.28 20.97
C VAL A 29 0.66 -6.65 21.76
N PHE A 30 -0.41 -5.85 21.69
CA PHE A 30 -1.57 -6.02 22.56
C PHE A 30 -2.48 -7.17 22.13
N VAL A 31 -2.77 -7.35 20.83
CA VAL A 31 -3.65 -8.44 20.38
C VAL A 31 -3.04 -9.81 20.71
N PRO A 32 -1.73 -10.07 20.49
CA PRO A 32 -1.16 -11.33 20.92
C PRO A 32 -1.14 -11.52 22.44
N LYS A 33 -0.83 -10.47 23.21
CA LYS A 33 -0.73 -10.58 24.68
C LYS A 33 -2.07 -10.75 25.38
N LEU A 34 -3.11 -10.06 24.89
CA LEU A 34 -4.43 -10.04 25.54
C LEU A 34 -5.35 -11.13 24.99
N VAL A 35 -5.22 -11.48 23.70
CA VAL A 35 -6.14 -12.44 23.05
C VAL A 35 -5.44 -13.74 22.72
N LEU A 36 -4.41 -13.71 21.86
CA LEU A 36 -3.90 -14.95 21.26
C LEU A 36 -3.15 -15.85 22.25
N LEU A 37 -2.19 -15.31 23.01
CA LEU A 37 -1.34 -16.09 23.90
C LEU A 37 -2.11 -16.68 25.09
N PRO A 38 -3.00 -15.94 25.79
CA PRO A 38 -3.81 -16.52 26.85
C PRO A 38 -4.69 -17.67 26.36
N HIS A 39 -5.38 -17.48 25.23
CA HIS A 39 -6.24 -18.52 24.66
C HIS A 39 -5.46 -19.70 24.07
N TYR A 40 -4.23 -19.50 23.61
CA TYR A 40 -3.35 -20.61 23.26
C TYR A 40 -2.94 -21.41 24.51
N ASN A 41 -2.56 -20.73 25.60
CA ASN A 41 -2.12 -21.37 26.83
C ASN A 41 -3.24 -22.19 27.50
N GLU A 42 -4.49 -21.72 27.42
CA GLU A 42 -5.68 -22.47 27.89
C GLU A 42 -6.18 -23.52 26.86
N GLY A 43 -5.55 -23.61 25.69
CA GLY A 43 -5.86 -24.61 24.67
C GLY A 43 -7.10 -24.31 23.80
N HIS A 44 -7.65 -23.10 23.87
CA HIS A 44 -8.81 -22.68 23.09
C HIS A 44 -8.48 -22.47 21.60
N ILE A 45 -7.24 -22.10 21.29
CA ILE A 45 -6.77 -21.87 19.92
C ILE A 45 -5.46 -22.60 19.62
N SER A 46 -5.23 -22.89 18.33
CA SER A 46 -3.97 -23.48 17.87
C SER A 46 -2.85 -22.43 17.82
N TRP A 47 -1.62 -22.84 18.15
CA TRP A 47 -0.39 -22.05 17.98
C TRP A 47 -0.24 -21.49 16.55
N ALA A 48 -0.75 -22.21 15.55
CA ALA A 48 -0.70 -21.77 14.15
C ALA A 48 -1.34 -20.39 13.94
N LEU A 49 -2.41 -20.05 14.69
CA LEU A 49 -3.04 -18.73 14.61
C LEU A 49 -2.12 -17.61 15.11
N VAL A 50 -1.35 -17.86 16.17
CA VAL A 50 -0.35 -16.92 16.71
C VAL A 50 0.73 -16.64 15.67
N VAL A 51 1.25 -17.70 15.02
CA VAL A 51 2.23 -17.57 13.93
C VAL A 51 1.67 -16.76 12.77
N CYS A 52 0.48 -17.14 12.29
CA CYS A 52 -0.15 -16.48 11.17
C CYS A 52 -0.34 -14.98 11.44
N TYR A 53 -0.69 -14.60 12.66
CA TYR A 53 -0.84 -13.20 13.05
C TYR A 53 0.50 -12.45 12.98
N TYR A 54 1.57 -12.99 13.57
CA TYR A 54 2.90 -12.37 13.51
C TYR A 54 3.47 -12.33 12.09
N LEU A 55 3.23 -13.36 11.27
CA LEU A 55 3.61 -13.35 9.86
C LEU A 55 2.86 -12.27 9.09
N ALA A 56 1.54 -12.14 9.28
CA ALA A 56 0.75 -11.08 8.64
C ALA A 56 1.24 -9.68 9.05
N SER A 57 1.59 -9.48 10.33
CA SER A 57 2.19 -8.24 10.82
C SER A 57 3.54 -7.95 10.17
N ALA A 58 4.44 -8.94 10.12
CA ALA A 58 5.74 -8.80 9.47
C ALA A 58 5.62 -8.46 7.97
N LEU A 59 4.64 -9.06 7.27
CA LEU A 59 4.36 -8.77 5.87
C LEU A 59 3.87 -7.33 5.67
N CYS A 60 3.06 -6.79 6.58
CA CYS A 60 2.64 -5.38 6.54
C CYS A 60 3.84 -4.44 6.68
N ILE A 61 4.71 -4.68 7.68
CA ILE A 61 5.93 -3.88 7.90
C ILE A 61 6.83 -3.94 6.67
N LEU A 62 7.06 -5.14 6.12
CA LEU A 62 7.85 -5.31 4.91
C LEU A 62 7.23 -4.57 3.71
N ALA A 63 5.92 -4.68 3.50
CA ALA A 63 5.24 -4.00 2.41
C ALA A 63 5.32 -2.46 2.54
N LEU A 64 5.18 -1.93 3.76
CA LEU A 64 5.36 -0.51 4.05
C LEU A 64 6.79 -0.07 3.72
N LEU A 65 7.79 -0.76 4.25
CA LEU A 65 9.20 -0.43 3.98
C LEU A 65 9.50 -0.43 2.49
N ARG A 66 8.99 -1.43 1.75
CA ARG A 66 9.18 -1.51 0.29
C ARG A 66 8.48 -0.37 -0.45
N ALA A 67 7.23 -0.06 -0.13
CA ALA A 67 6.50 1.02 -0.79
C ALA A 67 7.14 2.39 -0.48
N SER A 68 7.55 2.62 0.77
CA SER A 68 8.14 3.88 1.21
C SER A 68 9.54 4.14 0.65
N THR A 69 10.34 3.09 0.43
CA THR A 69 11.74 3.25 -0.01
C THR A 69 11.98 2.98 -1.50
N ALA A 70 11.01 2.40 -2.21
CA ALA A 70 11.13 2.12 -3.63
C ALA A 70 11.19 3.40 -4.48
N ASP A 71 11.92 3.33 -5.59
CA ASP A 71 11.87 4.36 -6.62
C ASP A 71 10.46 4.35 -7.25
N PRO A 72 9.73 5.48 -7.23
CA PRO A 72 8.41 5.56 -7.84
C PRO A 72 8.44 5.59 -9.38
N GLY A 73 9.63 5.62 -9.98
CA GLY A 73 9.84 5.82 -11.42
C GLY A 73 10.29 7.24 -11.71
N ARG A 74 11.26 7.74 -10.95
CA ARG A 74 11.87 9.06 -11.15
C ARG A 74 12.49 9.16 -12.55
N LEU A 75 12.19 10.25 -13.25
CA LEU A 75 12.83 10.53 -14.54
C LEU A 75 14.31 10.89 -14.38
N PRO A 76 15.19 10.38 -15.26
CA PRO A 76 16.60 10.78 -15.28
C PRO A 76 16.74 12.24 -15.74
N SER A 77 17.83 12.89 -15.35
CA SER A 77 18.11 14.29 -15.71
C SER A 77 18.30 14.52 -17.21
N ASP A 78 18.81 13.51 -17.93
CA ASP A 78 18.98 13.52 -19.38
C ASP A 78 18.28 12.29 -19.98
N PRO A 79 16.95 12.36 -20.19
CA PRO A 79 16.21 11.24 -20.75
C PRO A 79 16.50 11.10 -22.24
N HIS A 80 16.75 9.87 -22.69
CA HIS A 80 16.78 9.58 -24.11
C HIS A 80 15.37 9.69 -24.70
N ILE A 81 15.18 10.58 -25.67
CA ILE A 81 13.88 10.83 -26.31
C ILE A 81 13.94 10.28 -27.74
N PRO A 82 13.22 9.19 -28.04
CA PRO A 82 13.09 8.69 -29.41
C PRO A 82 12.52 9.78 -30.33
N PHE A 83 13.06 9.90 -31.55
CA PHE A 83 12.62 10.94 -32.49
C PHE A 83 11.10 10.87 -32.77
N SER A 84 10.55 9.66 -32.88
CA SER A 84 9.12 9.40 -33.09
C SER A 84 8.22 9.85 -31.94
N GLU A 85 8.74 9.93 -30.72
CA GLU A 85 7.96 10.24 -29.51
C GLU A 85 8.09 11.71 -29.09
N ARG A 86 8.95 12.51 -29.73
CA ARG A 86 9.26 13.87 -29.27
C ARG A 86 8.03 14.78 -29.12
N ALA A 87 7.00 14.59 -29.95
CA ALA A 87 5.74 15.34 -29.86
C ALA A 87 4.90 15.01 -28.61
N GLU A 88 5.15 13.86 -27.99
CA GLU A 88 4.46 13.35 -26.80
C GLU A 88 5.21 13.68 -25.51
N TRP A 89 6.21 14.56 -25.59
CA TRP A 89 7.01 14.99 -24.44
C TRP A 89 6.85 16.49 -24.19
N GLU A 90 6.79 16.85 -22.91
CA GLU A 90 6.61 18.23 -22.45
C GLU A 90 7.80 18.66 -21.59
N LEU A 91 8.10 19.96 -21.60
CA LEU A 91 9.13 20.52 -20.71
C LEU A 91 8.58 20.67 -19.29
N CYS A 92 9.29 20.12 -18.30
CA CYS A 92 9.08 20.48 -16.91
C CYS A 92 9.97 21.66 -16.52
N ASN A 93 9.38 22.85 -16.37
CA ASN A 93 10.12 24.07 -16.00
C ASN A 93 10.84 23.96 -14.63
N LYS A 94 10.29 23.19 -13.68
CA LYS A 94 10.89 23.02 -12.33
C LYS A 94 12.14 22.14 -12.35
N CYS A 95 12.14 21.10 -13.17
CA CYS A 95 13.28 20.18 -13.28
C CYS A 95 14.21 20.51 -14.45
N ASN A 96 13.80 21.41 -15.35
CA ASN A 96 14.45 21.72 -16.62
C ASN A 96 14.78 20.46 -17.45
N LEU A 97 13.82 19.54 -17.54
CA LEU A 97 13.93 18.30 -18.32
C LEU A 97 12.66 18.06 -19.13
N MET A 98 12.80 17.34 -20.24
CA MET A 98 11.66 16.82 -21.00
C MET A 98 11.09 15.61 -20.29
N ARG A 99 9.76 15.52 -20.18
CA ARG A 99 9.05 14.38 -19.59
C ARG A 99 8.00 13.85 -20.57
N PRO A 100 7.75 12.54 -20.64
CA PRO A 100 6.67 12.01 -21.47
C PRO A 100 5.30 12.41 -20.89
N LYS A 101 4.25 12.35 -21.70
CA LYS A 101 2.85 12.46 -21.24
C LYS A 101 2.59 11.54 -20.03
N ARG A 102 1.62 11.92 -19.20
CA ARG A 102 1.27 11.25 -17.92
C ARG A 102 2.35 11.30 -16.83
N SER A 103 3.50 11.95 -17.07
CA SER A 103 4.50 12.20 -16.04
C SER A 103 4.27 13.55 -15.37
N HIS A 104 4.40 13.62 -14.06
CA HIS A 104 4.14 14.85 -13.30
C HIS A 104 5.29 15.16 -12.33
N HIS A 105 5.50 16.46 -12.08
CA HIS A 105 6.46 16.92 -11.07
C HIS A 105 5.81 16.89 -9.70
N CYS A 106 6.35 16.12 -8.77
CA CYS A 106 5.92 16.16 -7.39
C CYS A 106 6.72 17.23 -6.64
N THR A 107 6.06 18.33 -6.24
CA THR A 107 6.73 19.40 -5.48
C THR A 107 7.28 18.90 -4.13
N ARG A 108 6.65 17.90 -3.51
CA ARG A 108 7.13 17.32 -2.25
C ARG A 108 8.39 16.48 -2.43
N CYS A 109 8.46 15.69 -3.50
CA CYS A 109 9.65 14.87 -3.81
C CYS A 109 10.76 15.66 -4.54
N GLY A 110 10.43 16.79 -5.16
CA GLY A 110 11.38 17.62 -5.90
C GLY A 110 11.83 17.05 -7.25
N HIS A 111 11.09 16.09 -7.81
CA HIS A 111 11.42 15.47 -9.10
C HIS A 111 10.18 15.03 -9.89
N CYS A 112 10.37 14.72 -11.18
CA CYS A 112 9.32 14.18 -12.03
C CYS A 112 9.23 12.66 -11.92
N VAL A 113 8.01 12.15 -11.81
CA VAL A 113 7.68 10.73 -11.69
C VAL A 113 6.89 10.28 -12.91
N ARG A 114 7.27 9.13 -13.48
CA ARG A 114 6.58 8.50 -14.62
C ARG A 114 5.25 7.89 -14.19
N ARG A 115 4.21 8.11 -15.00
CA ARG A 115 2.82 7.71 -14.73
C ARG A 115 2.46 7.97 -13.27
N MET A 116 2.74 9.19 -12.82
CA MET A 116 2.56 9.57 -11.41
C MET A 116 1.08 9.48 -11.06
N ASP A 117 0.74 8.68 -10.05
CA ASP A 117 -0.62 8.61 -9.54
C ASP A 117 -0.87 9.68 -8.48
N HIS A 118 -0.08 9.67 -7.40
CA HIS A 118 -0.17 10.68 -6.34
C HIS A 118 1.10 10.68 -5.45
N HIS A 119 1.26 11.72 -4.64
CA HIS A 119 2.16 11.68 -3.49
C HIS A 119 1.39 11.19 -2.27
N CYS A 120 1.84 10.10 -1.67
CA CYS A 120 1.16 9.48 -0.54
C CYS A 120 1.91 9.79 0.76
N PRO A 121 1.32 10.58 1.68
CA PRO A 121 1.96 10.89 2.96
C PRO A 121 2.13 9.63 3.83
N TRP A 122 1.27 8.62 3.67
CA TRP A 122 1.28 7.38 4.45
C TRP A 122 2.46 6.45 4.17
N ILE A 123 3.10 6.59 3.02
CA ILE A 123 4.37 5.92 2.69
C ILE A 123 5.52 6.94 2.56
N ASN A 124 5.25 8.22 2.81
CA ASN A 124 6.17 9.34 2.59
C ASN A 124 6.92 9.26 1.24
N ASN A 125 6.19 8.91 0.18
CA ASN A 125 6.75 8.68 -1.15
C ASN A 125 5.69 8.89 -2.23
N CYS A 126 6.11 9.09 -3.48
CA CYS A 126 5.19 9.04 -4.60
C CYS A 126 4.76 7.60 -4.90
N VAL A 127 3.55 7.46 -5.42
CA VAL A 127 3.08 6.26 -6.10
C VAL A 127 3.12 6.55 -7.60
N GLY A 128 3.91 5.78 -8.33
CA GLY A 128 4.11 5.91 -9.77
C GLY A 128 4.40 4.56 -10.40
N GLU A 129 4.79 4.57 -11.68
CA GLU A 129 4.91 3.37 -12.52
C GLU A 129 5.66 2.19 -11.87
N ASP A 130 6.77 2.47 -11.18
CA ASP A 130 7.67 1.41 -10.72
C ASP A 130 7.33 0.83 -9.35
N ASN A 131 6.56 1.56 -8.53
CA ASN A 131 6.18 1.15 -7.17
C ASN A 131 4.66 1.01 -6.94
N HIS A 132 3.82 1.29 -7.94
CA HIS A 132 2.36 1.18 -7.82
C HIS A 132 1.91 -0.19 -7.29
N TRP A 133 2.52 -1.25 -7.79
CA TRP A 133 2.24 -2.62 -7.36
C TRP A 133 2.62 -2.89 -5.89
N LEU A 134 3.66 -2.22 -5.36
CA LEU A 134 4.04 -2.32 -3.94
C LEU A 134 3.02 -1.61 -3.06
N PHE A 135 2.49 -0.48 -3.52
CA PHE A 135 1.40 0.21 -2.84
C PHE A 135 0.15 -0.67 -2.74
N LEU A 136 -0.21 -1.38 -3.81
CA LEU A 136 -1.31 -2.35 -3.78
C LEU A 136 -1.05 -3.52 -2.81
N GLN A 137 0.18 -4.05 -2.78
CA GLN A 137 0.56 -5.09 -1.81
C GLN A 137 0.40 -4.57 -0.37
N LEU A 138 0.86 -3.35 -0.09
CA LEU A 138 0.70 -2.71 1.22
C LEU A 138 -0.79 -2.62 1.61
N CYS A 139 -1.65 -2.10 0.72
CA CYS A 139 -3.08 -2.03 0.99
C CYS A 139 -3.70 -3.42 1.23
N PHE A 140 -3.30 -4.43 0.47
CA PHE A 140 -3.82 -5.80 0.62
C PHE A 140 -3.43 -6.42 1.96
N TYR A 141 -2.14 -6.43 2.31
CA TYR A 141 -1.70 -7.04 3.57
C TYR A 141 -2.27 -6.32 4.78
N THR A 142 -2.38 -4.98 4.71
CA THR A 142 -2.99 -4.21 5.80
C THR A 142 -4.47 -4.57 5.98
N GLN A 143 -5.24 -4.74 4.89
CA GLN A 143 -6.61 -5.23 4.97
C GLN A 143 -6.70 -6.61 5.62
N VAL A 144 -5.82 -7.54 5.24
CA VAL A 144 -5.77 -8.89 5.83
C VAL A 144 -5.47 -8.84 7.33
N LEU A 145 -4.46 -8.07 7.75
CA LEU A 145 -4.11 -7.92 9.16
C LEU A 145 -5.22 -7.24 9.97
N SER A 146 -5.85 -6.20 9.40
CA SER A 146 -6.97 -5.52 10.06
C SER A 146 -8.19 -6.44 10.20
N LEU A 147 -8.53 -7.22 9.18
CA LEU A 147 -9.60 -8.22 9.28
C LEU A 147 -9.28 -9.31 10.30
N PHE A 148 -8.03 -9.79 10.32
CA PHE A 148 -7.61 -10.78 11.31
C PHE A 148 -7.74 -10.20 12.72
N THR A 149 -7.24 -8.98 12.96
CA THR A 149 -7.36 -8.29 14.26
C THR A 149 -8.82 -8.12 14.67
N LEU A 150 -9.68 -7.61 13.78
CA LEU A 150 -11.12 -7.46 14.05
C LEU A 150 -11.80 -8.80 14.35
N GLY A 151 -11.42 -9.87 13.65
CA GLY A 151 -11.92 -11.21 13.91
C GLY A 151 -11.50 -11.73 15.29
N MET A 152 -10.25 -11.49 15.70
CA MET A 152 -9.77 -11.85 17.03
C MET A 152 -10.47 -11.05 18.13
N ASP A 153 -10.63 -9.74 17.95
CA ASP A 153 -11.35 -8.88 18.90
C ASP A 153 -12.82 -9.31 19.03
N PHE A 154 -13.47 -9.67 17.92
CA PHE A 154 -14.83 -10.19 17.91
C PHE A 154 -14.95 -11.54 18.62
N CYS A 155 -14.03 -12.48 18.34
CA CYS A 155 -13.99 -13.76 19.03
C CYS A 155 -13.78 -13.59 20.54
N GLN A 156 -12.87 -12.70 20.96
CA GLN A 156 -12.64 -12.36 22.36
C GLN A 156 -13.92 -11.88 23.05
N TYR A 157 -14.72 -11.05 22.37
CA TYR A 157 -15.91 -10.44 22.96
C TYR A 157 -17.10 -11.40 23.05
N TYR A 158 -17.26 -12.30 22.08
CA TYR A 158 -18.51 -13.07 21.91
C TYR A 158 -18.37 -14.60 22.01
N TYR A 159 -17.19 -15.16 21.77
CA TYR A 159 -17.04 -16.62 21.60
C TYR A 159 -16.06 -17.25 22.59
N PHE A 160 -14.94 -16.59 22.86
CA PHE A 160 -13.94 -17.16 23.73
C PHE A 160 -14.44 -17.25 25.17
N GLN A 161 -14.15 -18.40 25.79
CA GLN A 161 -14.54 -18.65 27.17
C GLN A 161 -13.78 -17.69 28.09
N PRO A 162 -14.39 -17.27 29.21
CA PRO A 162 -13.71 -16.50 30.22
C PRO A 162 -12.43 -17.22 30.65
N LEU A 163 -11.30 -16.50 30.65
CA LEU A 163 -10.03 -17.02 31.13
C LEU A 163 -10.17 -17.39 32.61
N THR A 164 -9.78 -18.62 32.98
CA THR A 164 -10.04 -19.18 34.33
C THR A 164 -8.89 -18.94 35.30
N SER A 165 -7.75 -18.48 34.80
CA SER A 165 -6.47 -18.41 35.51
C SER A 165 -6.06 -17.01 35.99
N LEU A 166 -6.88 -15.99 35.73
CA LEU A 166 -6.63 -14.60 36.15
C LEU A 166 -7.57 -14.28 37.32
N ASP A 167 -7.00 -13.98 38.49
CA ASP A 167 -7.70 -13.34 39.62
C ASP A 167 -6.91 -12.13 40.15
N GLN A 168 -7.14 -10.97 39.51
CA GLN A 168 -6.77 -9.61 39.95
C GLN A 168 -7.69 -8.56 39.26
N ASP A 169 -9.00 -8.79 39.37
CA ASP A 169 -9.88 -8.94 38.19
C ASP A 169 -10.77 -7.79 37.73
N ALA A 170 -10.93 -6.68 38.45
CA ALA A 170 -11.83 -5.61 37.97
C ALA A 170 -11.08 -4.48 37.23
N PHE A 171 -9.91 -4.08 37.72
CA PHE A 171 -9.15 -2.97 37.14
C PHE A 171 -8.40 -3.43 35.88
N THR A 172 -7.70 -4.56 35.94
CA THR A 172 -6.94 -5.12 34.81
C THR A 172 -7.87 -5.47 33.63
N SER A 173 -9.02 -6.09 33.91
CA SER A 173 -10.03 -6.42 32.89
C SER A 173 -10.67 -5.18 32.25
N GLN A 174 -10.90 -4.11 33.02
CA GLN A 174 -11.39 -2.84 32.46
C GLN A 174 -10.36 -2.20 31.52
N HIS A 175 -9.07 -2.25 31.86
CA HIS A 175 -8.00 -1.71 31.02
C HIS A 175 -7.79 -2.59 29.78
N GLU A 176 -7.84 -3.91 29.92
CA GLU A 176 -7.80 -4.85 28.81
C GLU A 176 -8.95 -4.62 27.83
N LEU A 177 -10.18 -4.47 28.33
CA LEU A 177 -11.35 -4.17 27.50
C LEU A 177 -11.22 -2.79 26.83
N ALA A 178 -10.68 -1.79 27.51
CA ALA A 178 -10.40 -0.49 26.92
C ALA A 178 -9.36 -0.58 25.79
N LEU A 179 -8.27 -1.34 25.99
CA LEU A 179 -7.24 -1.58 24.98
C LEU A 179 -7.80 -2.34 23.77
N LEU A 180 -8.65 -3.35 23.99
CA LEU A 180 -9.34 -4.07 22.91
C LEU A 180 -10.29 -3.15 22.12
N ARG A 181 -11.04 -2.27 22.79
CA ARG A 181 -11.89 -1.28 22.10
C ARG A 181 -11.08 -0.32 21.23
N VAL A 182 -9.91 0.11 21.73
CA VAL A 182 -8.96 0.92 20.94
C VAL A 182 -8.43 0.13 19.74
N SER A 183 -8.04 -1.14 19.94
CA SER A 183 -7.66 -2.07 18.86
C SER A 183 -8.74 -2.18 17.80
N THR A 184 -9.99 -2.44 18.21
CA THR A 184 -11.13 -2.58 17.30
C THR A 184 -11.39 -1.30 16.52
N LEU A 185 -11.37 -0.14 17.17
CA LEU A 185 -11.52 1.16 16.49
C LEU A 185 -10.40 1.38 15.46
N MET A 186 -9.14 1.12 15.84
CA MET A 186 -8.00 1.20 14.92
C MET A 186 -8.16 0.23 13.75
N GLY A 187 -8.60 -1.00 14.02
CA GLY A 187 -8.85 -2.04 13.03
C GLY A 187 -9.94 -1.63 12.03
N LEU A 188 -11.06 -1.06 12.49
CA LEU A 188 -12.14 -0.56 11.63
C LEU A 188 -11.67 0.59 10.75
N VAL A 189 -10.97 1.57 11.33
CA VAL A 189 -10.45 2.73 10.58
C VAL A 189 -9.43 2.28 9.53
N MET A 190 -8.51 1.39 9.90
CA MET A 190 -7.51 0.86 8.97
C MET A 190 -8.15 0.01 7.87
N PHE A 191 -9.06 -0.90 8.22
CA PHE A 191 -9.73 -1.74 7.24
C PHE A 191 -10.55 -0.90 6.25
N GLY A 192 -11.37 0.03 6.75
CA GLY A 192 -12.17 0.91 5.89
C GLY A 192 -11.31 1.81 5.01
N GLY A 193 -10.28 2.44 5.60
CA GLY A 193 -9.35 3.31 4.86
C GLY A 193 -8.58 2.55 3.77
N MET A 194 -8.01 1.39 4.09
CA MET A 194 -7.27 0.59 3.12
C MET A 194 -8.17 -0.03 2.05
N SER A 195 -9.40 -0.45 2.40
CA SER A 195 -10.37 -0.95 1.42
C SER A 195 -10.77 0.14 0.43
N SER A 196 -11.01 1.36 0.91
CA SER A 196 -11.31 2.52 0.05
C SER A 196 -10.14 2.86 -0.89
N LEU A 197 -8.92 2.93 -0.36
CA LEU A 197 -7.72 3.16 -1.19
C LEU A 197 -7.50 2.02 -2.20
N PHE A 198 -7.61 0.77 -1.77
CA PHE A 198 -7.45 -0.37 -2.68
C PHE A 198 -8.50 -0.34 -3.80
N TYR A 199 -9.76 -0.08 -3.47
CA TYR A 199 -10.85 0.03 -4.44
C TYR A 199 -10.60 1.16 -5.45
N THR A 200 -10.28 2.37 -4.98
CA THR A 200 -10.04 3.53 -5.86
C THR A 200 -8.88 3.29 -6.83
N GLN A 201 -7.81 2.64 -6.35
CA GLN A 201 -6.64 2.28 -7.16
C GLN A 201 -6.96 1.17 -8.16
N MET A 202 -7.70 0.13 -7.76
CA MET A 202 -8.18 -0.91 -8.69
C MET A 202 -9.01 -0.31 -9.82
N VAL A 203 -9.98 0.56 -9.49
CA VAL A 203 -10.80 1.24 -10.50
C VAL A 203 -9.95 2.12 -11.42
N GLY A 204 -8.97 2.85 -10.88
CA GLY A 204 -8.02 3.64 -11.67
C GLY A 204 -7.25 2.78 -12.68
N ILE A 205 -6.65 1.67 -12.22
CA ILE A 205 -5.89 0.76 -13.07
C ILE A 205 -6.76 0.12 -14.16
N ILE A 206 -7.95 -0.38 -13.80
CA ILE A 206 -8.87 -1.01 -14.76
C ILE A 206 -9.35 -0.01 -15.82
N SER A 207 -9.48 1.26 -15.44
CA SER A 207 -9.88 2.34 -16.36
C SER A 207 -8.68 2.98 -17.07
N ASP A 208 -7.45 2.49 -16.86
CA ASP A 208 -6.18 3.10 -17.30
C ASP A 208 -6.08 4.61 -17.00
N THR A 209 -6.61 5.04 -15.86
CA THR A 209 -6.59 6.43 -15.41
C THR A 209 -5.88 6.56 -14.08
N THR A 210 -4.91 7.46 -14.04
CA THR A 210 -4.28 7.91 -12.79
C THR A 210 -5.22 8.86 -12.05
N THR A 211 -4.98 9.04 -10.74
CA THR A 211 -5.73 9.99 -9.91
C THR A 211 -5.58 11.42 -10.42
N ILE A 212 -4.38 11.81 -10.89
CA ILE A 212 -4.15 13.12 -11.52
C ILE A 212 -4.99 13.26 -12.78
N GLU A 213 -5.00 12.23 -13.65
CA GLU A 213 -5.80 12.26 -14.87
C GLU A 213 -7.28 12.40 -14.56
N LYS A 214 -7.83 11.67 -13.58
CA LYS A 214 -9.25 11.82 -13.17
C LYS A 214 -9.58 13.25 -12.73
N MET A 215 -8.66 13.92 -12.04
CA MET A 215 -8.85 15.31 -11.64
C MET A 215 -8.73 16.28 -12.82
N SER A 216 -7.95 15.95 -13.86
CA SER A 216 -7.82 16.78 -15.07
C SER A 216 -8.86 16.47 -16.17
N THR A 217 -9.38 15.24 -16.26
CA THR A 217 -10.30 14.77 -17.33
C THR A 217 -11.75 15.22 -17.16
N VAL A 218 -12.09 15.97 -16.11
CA VAL A 218 -13.30 16.83 -16.13
C VAL A 218 -13.27 17.78 -17.36
N LEU A 219 -12.14 17.94 -18.04
CA LEU A 219 -11.96 18.84 -19.18
C LEU A 219 -11.78 18.19 -20.57
N ASN A 220 -11.75 16.86 -20.75
CA ASN A 220 -11.66 16.29 -22.11
C ASN A 220 -12.08 14.81 -22.17
N GLU A 221 -13.27 14.54 -22.70
CA GLU A 221 -13.70 13.20 -23.06
C GLU A 221 -12.99 12.75 -24.36
N THR A 222 -12.08 11.79 -24.24
CA THR A 222 -11.62 10.97 -25.38
C THR A 222 -11.76 9.51 -25.00
N SER A 223 -12.44 8.73 -25.86
CA SER A 223 -12.73 7.33 -25.64
C SER A 223 -11.47 6.48 -25.80
N VAL A 224 -10.80 6.17 -24.68
CA VAL A 224 -9.67 5.23 -24.65
C VAL A 224 -10.20 3.79 -24.77
N SER A 225 -9.61 3.02 -25.68
CA SER A 225 -9.87 1.58 -25.85
C SER A 225 -9.71 0.84 -24.51
N LYS A 226 -10.78 0.20 -24.03
CA LYS A 226 -10.78 -0.53 -22.75
C LYS A 226 -10.00 -1.83 -22.90
N ARG A 227 -8.71 -1.80 -22.53
CA ARG A 227 -7.91 -3.01 -22.31
C ARG A 227 -8.59 -3.91 -21.26
N SER A 228 -8.43 -5.22 -21.38
CA SER A 228 -8.96 -6.16 -20.37
C SER A 228 -8.34 -5.88 -18.99
N TRP A 229 -9.14 -5.97 -17.92
CA TRP A 229 -8.68 -5.78 -16.54
C TRP A 229 -7.48 -6.67 -16.18
N GLN A 230 -7.41 -7.87 -16.76
CA GLN A 230 -6.30 -8.81 -16.54
C GLN A 230 -4.98 -8.27 -17.09
N TRP A 231 -5.05 -7.59 -18.24
CA TRP A 231 -3.89 -6.98 -18.87
C TRP A 231 -3.41 -5.78 -18.08
N ALA A 232 -4.32 -4.89 -17.68
CA ALA A 232 -3.99 -3.71 -16.89
C ALA A 232 -3.29 -4.08 -15.57
N LEU A 233 -3.83 -5.06 -14.83
CA LEU A 233 -3.19 -5.54 -13.60
C LEU A 233 -1.87 -6.25 -13.88
N SER A 234 -1.79 -7.06 -14.95
CA SER A 234 -0.53 -7.74 -15.30
C SER A 234 0.60 -6.76 -15.62
N GLU A 235 0.29 -5.61 -16.20
CA GLU A 235 1.23 -4.52 -16.48
C GLU A 235 1.75 -3.86 -15.19
N VAL A 236 0.83 -3.55 -14.26
CA VAL A 236 1.18 -3.01 -12.94
C VAL A 236 2.05 -4.00 -12.16
N PHE A 237 1.63 -5.26 -12.05
CA PHE A 237 2.38 -6.29 -11.33
C PHE A 237 3.60 -6.82 -12.11
N GLY A 238 3.76 -6.51 -13.40
CA GLY A 238 4.86 -7.01 -14.22
C GLY A 238 4.88 -8.53 -14.40
N THR A 239 3.71 -9.17 -14.38
CA THR A 239 3.56 -10.61 -14.64
C THR A 239 2.11 -10.99 -14.89
N ARG A 240 1.88 -11.94 -15.80
CA ARG A 240 0.55 -12.51 -16.07
C ARG A 240 0.14 -13.57 -15.02
N TRP A 241 1.08 -14.03 -14.21
CA TRP A 241 0.85 -15.05 -13.18
C TRP A 241 0.29 -14.44 -11.91
N LYS A 242 -1.02 -14.57 -11.70
CA LYS A 242 -1.77 -13.94 -10.59
C LYS A 242 -1.24 -14.32 -9.20
N LEU A 243 -0.78 -15.56 -9.01
CA LEU A 243 -0.21 -16.01 -7.73
C LEU A 243 1.06 -15.24 -7.33
N LEU A 244 1.80 -14.70 -8.31
CA LEU A 244 3.02 -13.93 -8.06
C LEU A 244 2.74 -12.48 -7.64
N TRP A 245 1.51 -12.00 -7.80
CA TRP A 245 1.14 -10.61 -7.50
C TRP A 245 1.29 -10.28 -6.02
N LEU A 246 1.04 -11.26 -5.15
CA LEU A 246 1.07 -11.11 -3.69
C LEU A 246 2.26 -11.84 -3.06
N ILE A 247 3.36 -12.01 -3.80
CA ILE A 247 4.62 -12.51 -3.22
C ILE A 247 5.43 -11.32 -2.69
N PRO A 248 5.76 -11.27 -1.38
CA PRO A 248 6.25 -10.08 -0.68
C PRO A 248 7.73 -9.74 -0.96
N LEU A 249 8.51 -10.66 -1.52
CA LEU A 249 9.94 -10.49 -1.79
C LEU A 249 10.31 -10.54 -3.28
N ARG A 250 9.30 -10.53 -4.17
CA ARG A 250 9.52 -10.59 -5.62
C ARG A 250 10.12 -9.28 -6.14
N SER A 251 10.92 -9.34 -7.20
CA SER A 251 11.28 -8.19 -8.03
C SER A 251 10.32 -8.06 -9.22
N ARG A 252 9.83 -6.85 -9.51
CA ARG A 252 9.03 -6.58 -10.71
C ARG A 252 9.91 -6.53 -11.95
N GLN A 253 9.44 -7.16 -13.03
CA GLN A 253 9.96 -6.96 -14.38
C GLN A 253 8.85 -6.36 -15.25
N PRO A 254 9.04 -5.18 -15.85
CA PRO A 254 8.04 -4.59 -16.74
C PRO A 254 7.72 -5.52 -17.92
N LEU A 255 6.44 -5.66 -18.27
CA LEU A 255 6.02 -6.47 -19.42
C LEU A 255 6.22 -5.75 -20.78
N GLN A 256 6.30 -4.42 -20.76
CA GLN A 256 6.63 -3.57 -21.90
C GLN A 256 7.73 -2.59 -21.48
N ALA A 257 8.52 -2.11 -22.44
CA ALA A 257 9.49 -1.06 -22.17
C ALA A 257 8.75 0.23 -21.80
N SER A 258 9.22 0.92 -20.75
CA SER A 258 8.57 2.11 -20.15
C SER A 258 8.48 3.35 -21.05
N HIS A 259 8.80 3.23 -22.34
CA HIS A 259 8.77 4.31 -23.34
C HIS A 259 7.76 4.04 -24.46
N THR A 260 7.35 2.80 -24.69
CA THR A 260 6.34 2.48 -25.69
C THR A 260 4.96 2.70 -25.10
N PHE A 261 4.47 3.94 -25.17
CA PHE A 261 3.04 4.16 -25.16
C PHE A 261 2.51 3.55 -26.46
N ASP A 262 1.84 2.40 -26.33
CA ASP A 262 1.30 1.63 -27.45
C ASP A 262 0.30 2.50 -28.22
N HIS A 263 0.76 3.14 -29.30
CA HIS A 263 -0.10 3.60 -30.38
C HIS A 263 -0.48 2.36 -31.19
N GLN A 264 -1.52 1.67 -30.76
CA GLN A 264 -2.27 0.84 -31.69
C GLN A 264 -3.30 1.73 -32.37
N VAL A 265 -3.01 1.98 -33.65
CA VAL A 265 -3.83 2.64 -34.67
C VAL A 265 -5.27 2.13 -34.66
#